data_AF-A0A355T161-F1
#
_entry.id   AF-A0A355T161-F1
#
_cell.length_a   1.000
_cell.length_b   1.000
_cell.length_c   1.000
_cell.angle_alpha   90.00
_cell.angle_beta   90.00
_cell.angle_gamma   90.00
#
_symmetry.space_group_name_H-M   'P 1'
#
loop_
_entity.id
_entity.type
_entity.pdbx_description
1 polymer ?
#
loop_
_entity_poly.entity_id
_entity_poly.type
_entity_poly.pdbx_seq_one_letter_code
_entity_poly.pdbx_strand_id
1 'polypeptide(L)' 'FAEVTPAGLTVLAEEAVPLSELDAAALDQRIKDASEDVQDASTDEAKSKAQAHLDQLQELRAAV' A
#
# COMPACT_ATOMS: atom_id res chain seq x y z
N PHE A 1 9.83 -7.45 -12.98
CA PHE A 1 9.70 -8.00 -14.35
C PHE A 1 9.06 -9.38 -14.29
N ALA A 2 8.32 -9.82 -15.32
CA ALA A 2 7.75 -11.17 -15.38
C ALA A 2 8.06 -11.80 -16.74
N GLU A 3 8.69 -12.97 -16.74
CA GLU A 3 8.97 -13.79 -17.92
C GLU A 3 7.97 -14.94 -17.99
N VAL A 4 7.38 -15.17 -19.16
CA VAL A 4 6.36 -16.20 -19.38
C VAL A 4 6.85 -17.18 -20.44
N THR A 5 6.97 -18.45 -20.07
CA THR A 5 7.35 -19.53 -20.97
C THR A 5 6.26 -20.62 -20.99
N PRO A 6 6.22 -21.50 -22.02
CA PRO A 6 5.29 -22.64 -22.04
C PRO A 6 5.45 -23.60 -20.85
N ALA A 7 6.60 -23.56 -20.17
CA ALA A 7 6.90 -24.37 -18.98
C ALA A 7 6.49 -23.69 -17.66
N GLY A 8 6.21 -22.38 -17.65
CA GLY A 8 5.83 -21.64 -16.45
C GLY A 8 6.08 -20.14 -16.51
N LEU A 9 5.58 -19.42 -15.51
CA LEU A 9 5.72 -17.98 -15.32
C LEU A 9 6.71 -17.69 -14.18
N THR A 10 7.72 -16.86 -14.44
CA THR A 10 8.72 -16.44 -13.46
C THR A 10 8.66 -14.93 -13.28
N VAL A 11 8.30 -14.50 -12.07
CA VAL A 11 8.30 -13.08 -11.69
C VAL A 11 9.60 -12.77 -10.95
N LEU A 12 10.39 -11.85 -11.49
CA LEU A 12 11.61 -11.33 -10.89
C LEU A 12 11.31 -9.94 -10.31
N ALA A 13 11.25 -9.88 -8.98
CA ALA A 13 11.25 -8.63 -8.22
C ALA A 13 12.66 -8.37 -7.67
N GLU A 14 13.11 -7.13 -7.72
CA GLU A 14 14.43 -6.72 -7.19
C GLU A 14 14.52 -6.89 -5.66
N GLU A 15 13.38 -6.78 -4.98
CA GLU A 15 13.21 -7.10 -3.57
C GLU A 15 11.89 -7.86 -3.40
N ALA A 16 11.94 -9.07 -2.83
CA ALA A 16 10.78 -9.91 -2.59
C ALA A 16 10.59 -10.03 -1.07
N VAL A 17 9.80 -9.13 -0.49
CA VAL A 17 9.42 -9.20 0.93
C VAL A 17 8.29 -10.23 1.08
N PRO A 18 8.44 -11.24 1.95
CA PRO A 18 7.34 -12.17 2.24
C PRO A 18 6.13 -11.39 2.77
N LEU A 19 4.93 -11.67 2.25
CA LEU A 19 3.70 -11.04 2.74
C LEU A 19 3.49 -11.24 4.26
N SER A 20 4.03 -12.32 4.83
CA SER A 20 4.03 -12.58 6.28
C SER A 20 4.91 -11.63 7.10
N GLU A 21 5.87 -10.95 6.47
CA GLU A 21 6.69 -9.90 7.09
C GLU A 21 6.05 -8.52 6.96
N LEU A 22 5.04 -8.38 6.08
CA LEU A 22 4.20 -7.19 6.05
C LEU A 22 3.19 -7.27 7.20
N ASP A 23 3.43 -6.47 8.24
CA ASP A 23 2.53 -6.37 9.39
C ASP A 23 1.20 -5.75 8.97
N ALA A 24 0.25 -6.61 8.58
CA ALA A 24 -1.10 -6.25 8.22
C ALA A 24 -1.78 -5.42 9.34
N ALA A 25 -1.54 -5.74 10.61
CA ALA A 25 -2.12 -4.97 11.70
C ALA A 25 -1.54 -3.54 11.78
N ALA A 26 -0.23 -3.37 11.52
CA ALA A 26 0.38 -2.05 11.40
C ALA A 26 -0.13 -1.28 10.18
N LEU A 27 -0.38 -1.95 9.05
CA LEU A 27 -0.99 -1.30 7.88
C LEU A 27 -2.42 -0.85 8.15
N ASP A 28 -3.23 -1.68 8.83
CA ASP A 28 -4.61 -1.29 9.21
C ASP A 28 -4.60 -0.06 10.13
N GLN A 29 -3.68 -0.01 11.09
CA GLN A 29 -3.52 1.18 11.94
C GLN A 29 -3.15 2.41 11.12
N ARG A 30 -2.16 2.31 10.23
CA ARG A 30 -1.76 3.43 9.38
C ARG A 30 -2.87 3.91 8.44
N ILE A 31 -3.67 2.98 7.90
CA ILE A 31 -4.84 3.33 7.07
C ILE A 31 -5.87 4.08 7.91
N LYS A 32 -6.11 3.63 9.14
CA LYS A 32 -7.03 4.30 10.05
C LYS A 32 -6.54 5.72 10.38
N ASP A 33 -5.29 5.86 10.77
CA ASP A 33 -4.67 7.15 11.09
C ASP A 33 -4.73 8.09 9.88
N ALA A 34 -4.36 7.61 8.68
CA ALA A 34 -4.44 8.40 7.45
C ALA A 34 -5.88 8.80 7.09
N SER A 35 -6.87 7.96 7.38
CA SER A 35 -8.29 8.28 7.18
C SER A 35 -8.79 9.33 8.18
N GLU A 36 -8.24 9.36 9.39
CA GLU A 36 -8.50 10.40 10.39
C GLU A 36 -7.83 11.72 9.94
N ASP A 37 -6.59 11.68 9.43
CA ASP A 37 -5.88 12.84 8.88
C ASP A 37 -6.63 13.51 7.71
N VAL A 38 -7.23 12.72 6.81
CA VAL A 38 -8.08 13.25 5.71
C VAL A 38 -9.31 13.99 6.24
N GLN A 39 -9.89 13.51 7.34
CA GLN A 39 -11.08 14.11 7.95
C GLN A 39 -10.74 15.36 8.75
N ASP A 40 -9.60 15.35 9.45
CA ASP A 40 -9.15 16.44 10.30
C ASP A 40 -8.40 17.54 9.52
N ALA A 41 -7.98 17.26 8.29
CA ALA A 41 -7.35 18.23 7.40
C ALA A 41 -8.22 19.48 7.22
N SER A 42 -7.68 20.62 7.67
CA SER A 42 -8.36 21.92 7.63
C SER A 42 -8.12 22.71 6.33
N THR A 43 -7.28 22.20 5.42
CA THR A 43 -6.98 22.82 4.13
C THR A 43 -7.05 21.80 3.00
N ASP A 44 -7.41 22.25 1.80
CA ASP A 44 -7.52 21.37 0.64
C ASP A 44 -6.19 20.71 0.26
N GLU A 45 -5.06 21.42 0.42
CA GLU A 45 -3.73 20.83 0.20
C GLU A 45 -3.36 19.77 1.22
N ALA A 46 -3.69 19.96 2.50
CA ALA A 46 -3.46 18.94 3.52
C ALA A 46 -4.33 17.71 3.25
N LYS A 47 -5.60 17.93 2.88
CA LYS A 47 -6.54 16.87 2.55
C LYS A 47 -6.09 16.08 1.33
N SER A 48 -5.63 16.74 0.27
CA SER A 48 -5.13 16.07 -0.93
C SER A 48 -3.89 15.23 -0.65
N LYS A 49 -2.98 15.70 0.21
CA LYS A 49 -1.78 14.92 0.61
C LYS A 49 -2.14 13.72 1.46
N ALA A 50 -3.02 13.91 2.44
CA ALA A 50 -3.50 12.81 3.29
C ALA A 50 -4.25 11.76 2.47
N GLN A 51 -5.06 12.19 1.48
CA GLN A 51 -5.77 11.28 0.59
C GLN A 51 -4.81 10.45 -0.27
N ALA A 52 -3.81 11.09 -0.88
CA ALA A 52 -2.81 10.36 -1.68
C ALA A 52 -2.02 9.34 -0.84
N HIS A 53 -1.75 9.67 0.43
CA HIS A 53 -1.09 8.75 1.35
C HIS A 53 -2.01 7.58 1.75
N LEU A 54 -3.28 7.86 2.04
CA LEU A 54 -4.30 6.84 2.31
C LEU A 54 -4.44 5.87 1.13
N ASP A 55 -4.50 6.39 -0.09
CA ASP A 55 -4.64 5.58 -1.31
C ASP A 55 -3.46 4.62 -1.49
N GLN A 56 -2.22 5.09 -1.28
CA GLN A 56 -1.02 4.24 -1.32
C GLN A 56 -1.06 3.12 -0.26
N LEU A 57 -1.51 3.43 0.95
CA LEU A 57 -1.62 2.43 2.02
C LEU A 57 -2.71 1.39 1.72
N GLN A 58 -3.82 1.80 1.11
CA GLN A 58 -4.88 0.91 0.69
C GLN A 58 -4.44 -0.01 -0.46
N GLU A 59 -3.71 0.51 -1.45
CA GLU A 59 -3.11 -0.30 -2.52
C GLU A 59 -2.13 -1.33 -1.96
N LEU A 60 -1.27 -0.92 -1.02
CA LEU A 60 -0.33 -1.82 -0.37
C LEU A 60 -1.06 -2.91 0.42
N ARG A 61 -2.15 -2.57 1.13
CA ARG A 61 -2.98 -3.55 1.84
C ARG A 61 -3.73 -4.48 0.91
N ALA A 62 -4.17 -4.03 -0.26
CA ALA A 62 -4.83 -4.89 -1.25
C ALA A 62 -3.86 -5.88 -1.91
N ALA A 63 -2.55 -5.59 -1.89
CA ALA A 63 -1.51 -6.45 -2.42
C ALA A 63 -1.02 -7.54 -1.44
N VAL A 64 -1.53 -7.55 -0.20
CA VAL A 64 -1.16 -8.46 0.91
C VAL A 64 -2.28 -9.45 1.19
#